data_AF-A0AA51L111-F1
#
_entry.id   AF-A0AA51L111-F1
#
_cell.length_a   1.000
_cell.length_b   1.000
_cell.length_c   1.000
_cell.angle_alpha   90.00
_cell.angle_beta   90.00
_cell.angle_gamma   90.00
#
_symmetry.space_group_name_H-M   'P 1'
#
loop_
_entity.id
_entity.type
_entity.pdbx_description
1 polymer ?
#
loop_
_entity_poly.entity_id
_entity_poly.type
_entity_poly.pdbx_seq_one_letter_code
_entity_poly.pdbx_strand_id
1 'polypeptide(L)'
;MRDAIHVVEKIQFSLPNSASKDEVANLKKLADKGLFKCPYCEAKLIVKSGETVILHFSHLHSEACEESKTVDKAEKKYSKQVERETEKHPAMVSIVLDELLIQSRLRTDVQVEHGYKAKPDLLEFPDIWVQVSDKEFAISIVTNVHSSGDERLAKRIVQRHHHFLEHGMQPIWFIENKELVVEKEKHAIVLWDAEAVIALKTEEDLKWEASLSDIATDLSFFDSYNYIPYMKEFKIDVKSMYYIYSIDDRISVKVQRFLSDRDIKPYRSFLLNQGYEIPFADALKVNKEFALSNLLQDELQREDFIKNNEALLKKLVEEAARQNQEEEDRLKELKRLKAAKEERIQEIKNLIKERLQHDKLSYSPHSRTLSYTDLKTQLRARIGLTQSQQMDLWTNYMLRRVGVGNSHLVWDIVEENNVTTYTELKRLLDEL
;
A
#
# COMPACT_ATOMS: atom_id res chain seq x y z
N MET A 1 13.28 -3.31 43.43
CA MET A 1 13.20 -4.54 42.62
C MET A 1 11.81 -5.13 42.73
N ARG A 2 11.30 -5.74 41.67
CA ARG A 2 9.97 -6.37 41.67
C ARG A 2 9.97 -7.85 42.04
N ASP A 3 11.13 -8.49 42.06
CA ASP A 3 11.24 -9.93 42.29
C ASP A 3 11.88 -10.30 43.63
N ALA A 4 11.51 -11.46 44.13
CA ALA A 4 12.09 -12.11 45.29
C ALA A 4 12.08 -13.65 45.11
N ILE A 5 12.84 -14.37 45.93
CA ILE A 5 12.67 -15.82 46.10
C ILE A 5 11.68 -16.05 47.24
N HIS A 6 10.63 -16.81 46.96
CA HIS A 6 9.71 -17.29 47.99
C HIS A 6 10.38 -18.41 48.80
N VAL A 7 10.60 -18.21 50.10
CA VAL A 7 11.47 -19.06 50.93
C VAL A 7 10.98 -20.51 51.04
N VAL A 8 9.66 -20.71 51.11
CA VAL A 8 9.08 -22.05 51.30
C VAL A 8 9.06 -22.83 49.97
N GLU A 9 8.44 -22.24 48.96
CA GLU A 9 8.28 -22.84 47.63
C GLU A 9 9.57 -22.84 46.78
N LYS A 10 10.57 -22.04 47.16
CA LYS A 10 11.84 -21.84 46.42
C LYS A 10 11.66 -21.42 44.97
N ILE A 11 10.54 -20.77 44.65
CA ILE A 11 10.25 -20.20 43.33
C ILE A 11 10.51 -18.68 43.33
N GLN A 12 10.80 -18.14 42.15
CA GLN A 12 10.84 -16.70 41.93
C GLN A 12 9.43 -16.14 41.95
N PHE A 13 9.23 -15.08 42.74
CA PHE A 13 7.97 -14.39 42.93
C PHE A 13 8.11 -12.94 42.47
N SER A 14 7.28 -12.52 41.53
CA SER A 14 7.23 -11.16 41.01
C SER A 14 6.00 -10.42 41.55
N LEU A 15 6.17 -9.18 42.00
CA LEU A 15 5.06 -8.35 42.46
C LEU A 15 4.12 -8.00 41.30
N PRO A 16 2.79 -7.98 41.51
CA PRO A 16 1.82 -7.61 40.49
C PRO A 16 1.92 -6.13 40.11
N ASN A 17 1.64 -5.81 38.84
CA ASN A 17 1.71 -4.43 38.31
C ASN A 17 0.68 -3.50 38.97
N SER A 18 -0.48 -4.04 39.33
CA SER A 18 -1.54 -3.39 40.09
C SER A 18 -1.98 -4.32 41.21
N ALA A 19 -2.09 -3.80 42.43
CA ALA A 19 -2.62 -4.54 43.58
C ALA A 19 -3.56 -3.65 44.38
N SER A 20 -4.62 -4.26 44.91
CA SER A 20 -5.51 -3.62 45.86
C SER A 20 -4.78 -3.30 47.18
N LYS A 21 -5.34 -2.37 47.98
CA LYS A 21 -4.76 -2.01 49.28
C LYS A 21 -4.64 -3.23 50.21
N ASP A 22 -5.59 -4.16 50.15
CA ASP A 22 -5.62 -5.36 50.98
C ASP A 22 -4.55 -6.37 50.54
N GLU A 23 -4.36 -6.58 49.24
CA GLU A 23 -3.27 -7.43 48.72
C GLU A 23 -1.91 -6.88 49.11
N VAL A 24 -1.71 -5.56 48.99
CA VAL A 24 -0.48 -4.89 49.40
C VAL A 24 -0.23 -5.07 50.89
N ALA A 25 -1.25 -4.92 51.74
CA ALA A 25 -1.13 -5.14 53.17
C ALA A 25 -0.81 -6.60 53.50
N ASN A 26 -1.38 -7.55 52.77
CA ASN A 26 -1.07 -8.97 52.91
C ASN A 26 0.38 -9.27 52.51
N LEU A 27 0.84 -8.78 51.35
CA LEU A 27 2.23 -8.95 50.89
C LEU A 27 3.25 -8.37 51.87
N LYS A 28 2.96 -7.21 52.48
CA LYS A 28 3.78 -6.65 53.57
C LYS A 28 3.89 -7.60 54.75
N LYS A 29 2.76 -8.14 55.25
CA LYS A 29 2.76 -9.11 56.35
C LYS A 29 3.53 -10.39 56.02
N LEU A 30 3.43 -10.89 54.78
CA LEU A 30 4.18 -12.06 54.32
C LEU A 30 5.69 -11.77 54.31
N ALA A 31 6.10 -10.61 53.81
CA ALA A 31 7.50 -10.17 53.81
C ALA A 31 8.06 -9.97 55.23
N ASP A 32 7.27 -9.37 56.13
CA ASP A 32 7.65 -9.18 57.53
C ASP A 32 7.88 -10.52 58.25
N LYS A 33 7.12 -11.56 57.88
CA LYS A 33 7.32 -12.94 58.34
C LYS A 33 8.55 -13.64 57.72
N GLY A 34 9.29 -12.96 56.84
CA GLY A 34 10.50 -13.49 56.22
C GLY A 34 10.24 -14.44 55.05
N LEU A 35 9.07 -14.35 54.42
CA LEU A 35 8.71 -15.24 53.31
C LEU A 35 9.45 -14.94 52.00
N PHE A 36 10.07 -13.76 51.89
CA PHE A 36 10.75 -13.30 50.69
C PHE A 36 12.22 -12.98 50.97
N LYS A 37 13.09 -13.49 50.09
CA LYS A 37 14.53 -13.24 50.12
C LYS A 37 15.02 -12.65 48.79
N CYS A 38 16.12 -11.90 48.85
CA CYS A 38 16.78 -11.41 47.67
C CYS A 38 17.27 -12.58 46.80
N PRO A 39 17.00 -12.59 45.49
CA PRO A 39 17.50 -13.63 44.60
C PRO A 39 19.03 -13.62 44.45
N TYR A 40 19.70 -12.53 44.84
CA TYR A 40 21.14 -12.35 44.65
C TYR A 40 21.96 -12.59 45.92
N CYS A 41 21.54 -12.02 47.05
CA CYS A 41 22.29 -12.12 48.32
C CYS A 41 21.56 -12.91 49.40
N GLU A 42 20.38 -13.48 49.10
CA GLU A 42 19.51 -14.21 50.02
C GLU A 42 19.03 -13.42 51.26
N ALA A 43 19.34 -12.13 51.36
CA ALA A 43 18.91 -11.28 52.46
C ALA A 43 17.38 -11.17 52.51
N LYS A 44 16.83 -11.03 53.72
CA LYS A 44 15.39 -10.84 53.91
C LYS A 44 14.92 -9.56 53.23
N LEU A 45 13.83 -9.64 52.47
CA LEU A 45 13.21 -8.50 51.81
C LEU A 45 11.97 -8.02 52.55
N ILE A 46 11.70 -6.72 52.47
CA ILE A 46 10.46 -6.07 52.88
C ILE A 46 9.71 -5.53 51.66
N VAL A 47 8.39 -5.42 51.76
CA VAL A 47 7.56 -4.84 50.71
C VAL A 47 7.26 -3.37 51.03
N LYS A 48 7.58 -2.47 50.12
CA LYS A 48 7.27 -1.03 50.24
C LYS A 48 6.22 -0.62 49.21
N SER A 49 5.35 0.30 49.61
CA SER A 49 4.34 0.94 48.77
C SER A 49 3.95 2.29 49.36
N GLY A 50 3.56 3.25 48.52
CA GLY A 50 3.07 4.57 48.89
C GLY A 50 2.21 5.18 47.79
N GLU A 51 1.62 6.35 48.02
CA GLU A 51 0.74 7.02 47.03
C GLU A 51 1.46 7.32 45.70
N THR A 52 2.75 7.64 45.78
CA THR A 52 3.64 7.88 44.62
C THR A 52 4.65 6.74 44.39
N VAL A 53 4.69 5.76 45.30
CA VAL A 53 5.71 4.71 45.31
C VAL A 53 5.08 3.39 44.91
N ILE A 54 5.38 2.96 43.69
CA ILE A 54 4.98 1.68 43.12
C ILE A 54 5.42 0.55 44.07
N LEU A 55 4.56 -0.47 44.21
CA LEU A 55 4.81 -1.66 45.01
C LEU A 55 6.14 -2.32 44.61
N HIS A 56 7.09 -2.46 45.55
CA HIS A 56 8.39 -3.06 45.28
C HIS A 56 8.96 -3.78 46.51
N PHE A 57 9.85 -4.74 46.27
CA PHE A 57 10.71 -5.30 47.29
C PHE A 57 11.91 -4.37 47.56
N SER A 58 12.25 -4.24 48.83
CA SER A 58 13.38 -3.47 49.33
C SER A 58 14.15 -4.32 50.32
N HIS A 59 15.48 -4.21 50.29
CA HIS A 59 16.30 -4.63 51.41
C HIS A 59 15.96 -3.78 52.65
N LEU A 60 16.35 -4.27 53.83
CA LEU A 60 16.41 -3.43 55.01
C LEU A 60 17.45 -2.31 54.80
N HIS A 61 17.35 -1.26 55.61
CA HIS A 61 18.20 -0.08 55.44
C HIS A 61 19.68 -0.48 55.42
N SER A 62 20.41 -0.07 54.37
CA SER A 62 21.83 -0.34 54.15
C SER A 62 22.22 -1.81 53.85
N GLU A 63 21.26 -2.70 53.60
CA GLU A 63 21.53 -4.11 53.26
C GLU A 63 21.41 -4.42 51.76
N ALA A 64 21.18 -3.41 50.91
CA ALA A 64 21.05 -3.63 49.47
C ALA A 64 22.39 -4.06 48.85
N CYS A 65 22.42 -5.28 48.30
CA CYS A 65 23.57 -5.77 47.53
C CYS A 65 23.72 -5.01 46.20
N GLU A 66 24.94 -5.01 45.65
CA GLU A 66 25.24 -4.28 44.42
C GLU A 66 24.53 -4.87 43.20
N GLU A 67 24.39 -6.19 43.13
CA GLU A 67 23.67 -6.88 42.06
C GLU A 67 22.21 -6.42 42.01
N SER A 68 21.54 -6.37 43.16
CA SER A 68 20.16 -5.89 43.26
C SER A 68 20.02 -4.43 42.85
N LYS A 69 20.97 -3.56 43.23
CA LYS A 69 20.96 -2.14 42.82
C LYS A 69 21.14 -2.01 41.31
N THR A 70 21.98 -2.84 40.71
CA THR A 70 22.28 -2.79 39.28
C THR A 70 21.05 -3.21 38.48
N VAL A 71 20.42 -4.33 38.84
CA VAL A 71 19.19 -4.78 38.17
C VAL A 71 18.02 -3.82 38.40
N ASP A 72 17.86 -3.24 39.59
CA ASP A 72 16.80 -2.25 39.86
C ASP A 72 16.98 -0.96 39.03
N LYS A 73 18.23 -0.53 38.80
CA LYS A 73 18.53 0.59 37.89
C LYS A 73 18.22 0.23 36.44
N ALA A 74 18.61 -0.97 36.00
CA ALA A 74 18.33 -1.46 34.65
C ALA A 74 16.82 -1.57 34.39
N GLU A 75 16.07 -2.14 35.33
CA GLU A 75 14.61 -2.25 35.29
C GLU A 75 13.94 -0.88 35.15
N LYS A 76 14.32 0.11 35.99
CA LYS A 76 13.79 1.48 35.90
C LYS A 76 14.09 2.14 34.57
N LYS A 77 15.27 1.88 34.00
CA LYS A 77 15.68 2.41 32.70
C LYS A 77 14.87 1.77 31.57
N TYR A 78 14.68 0.46 31.62
CA TYR A 78 13.79 -0.27 30.72
C TYR A 78 12.35 0.25 30.83
N SER A 79 11.80 0.46 32.03
CA SER A 79 10.44 1.01 32.19
C SER A 79 10.27 2.36 31.51
N LYS A 80 11.28 3.26 31.59
CA LYS A 80 11.27 4.53 30.84
C LYS A 80 11.38 4.32 29.34
N GLN A 81 12.12 3.30 28.90
CA GLN A 81 12.30 2.98 27.49
C GLN A 81 10.94 2.63 26.83
N VAL A 82 10.10 1.87 27.55
CA VAL A 82 8.81 1.35 27.09
C VAL A 82 7.59 2.17 27.55
N GLU A 83 7.78 3.31 28.22
CA GLU A 83 6.68 4.16 28.73
C GLU A 83 5.73 4.64 27.63
N ARG A 84 6.22 4.78 26.39
CA ARG A 84 5.42 5.19 25.22
C ARG A 84 4.52 4.08 24.65
N GLU A 85 4.77 2.84 25.03
CA GLU A 85 4.08 1.67 24.50
C GLU A 85 2.63 1.63 25.02
N THR A 86 1.75 0.89 24.36
CA THR A 86 0.36 0.75 24.81
C THR A 86 0.27 -0.10 26.08
N GLU A 87 -0.87 -0.02 26.77
CA GLU A 87 -1.16 -0.87 27.95
C GLU A 87 -1.11 -2.38 27.65
N LYS A 88 -1.19 -2.77 26.36
CA LYS A 88 -1.07 -4.16 25.92
C LYS A 88 0.36 -4.65 25.85
N HIS A 89 1.35 -3.75 25.76
CA HIS A 89 2.75 -4.14 25.60
C HIS A 89 3.24 -5.07 26.71
N PRO A 90 3.03 -4.78 28.02
CA PRO A 90 3.43 -5.71 29.08
C PRO A 90 2.77 -7.09 28.97
N ALA A 91 1.51 -7.14 28.54
CA ALA A 91 0.81 -8.40 28.34
C ALA A 91 1.44 -9.21 27.19
N MET A 92 1.72 -8.57 26.04
CA MET A 92 2.38 -9.23 24.91
C MET A 92 3.79 -9.71 25.27
N VAL A 93 4.57 -8.91 26.01
CA VAL A 93 5.89 -9.33 26.49
C VAL A 93 5.77 -10.54 27.43
N SER A 94 4.81 -10.54 28.37
CA SER A 94 4.59 -11.69 29.26
C SER A 94 4.26 -12.96 28.47
N ILE A 95 3.38 -12.85 27.48
CA ILE A 95 2.99 -13.97 26.62
C ILE A 95 4.20 -14.53 25.86
N VAL A 96 4.99 -13.67 25.21
CA VAL A 96 6.22 -14.11 24.50
C VAL A 96 7.16 -14.79 25.48
N LEU A 97 7.36 -14.19 26.66
CA LEU A 97 8.26 -14.73 27.67
C LEU A 97 7.81 -16.10 28.19
N ASP A 98 6.53 -16.25 28.52
CA ASP A 98 5.96 -17.48 29.07
C ASP A 98 6.09 -18.63 28.06
N GLU A 99 5.81 -18.39 26.78
CA GLU A 99 5.97 -19.38 25.71
C GLU A 99 7.45 -19.82 25.57
N LEU A 100 8.38 -18.86 25.58
CA LEU A 100 9.81 -19.16 25.51
C LEU A 100 10.32 -19.89 26.75
N LEU A 101 9.81 -19.56 27.94
CA LEU A 101 10.14 -20.25 29.19
C LEU A 101 9.63 -21.69 29.20
N ILE A 102 8.49 -21.98 28.55
CA ILE A 102 8.05 -23.36 28.35
C ILE A 102 9.07 -24.11 27.49
N GLN A 103 9.54 -23.49 26.40
CA GLN A 103 10.56 -24.11 25.54
C GLN A 103 11.90 -24.33 26.25
N SER A 104 12.36 -23.37 27.08
CA SER A 104 13.61 -23.51 27.83
C SER A 104 13.56 -24.61 28.90
N ARG A 105 12.37 -24.91 29.45
CA ARG A 105 12.20 -26.06 30.36
C ARG A 105 12.34 -27.41 29.66
N LEU A 106 11.98 -27.46 28.37
CA LEU A 106 12.09 -28.66 27.55
C LEU A 106 13.49 -28.83 26.95
N ARG A 107 14.30 -27.77 26.92
CA ARG A 107 15.60 -27.71 26.24
C ARG A 107 16.66 -27.01 27.08
N THR A 108 17.68 -27.76 27.50
CA THR A 108 18.76 -27.23 28.34
C THR A 108 19.70 -26.27 27.60
N ASP A 109 19.66 -26.23 26.27
CA ASP A 109 20.48 -25.35 25.44
C ASP A 109 19.82 -23.99 25.16
N VAL A 110 18.64 -23.74 25.73
CA VAL A 110 17.89 -22.49 25.58
C VAL A 110 17.80 -21.79 26.93
N GLN A 111 18.25 -20.54 26.99
CA GLN A 111 18.09 -19.66 28.14
C GLN A 111 17.22 -18.47 27.76
N VAL A 112 16.31 -18.09 28.64
CA VAL A 112 15.31 -17.06 28.37
C VAL A 112 15.16 -16.22 29.62
N GLU A 113 15.32 -14.91 29.47
CA GLU A 113 15.12 -13.96 30.56
C GLU A 113 14.75 -12.57 30.02
N HIS A 114 14.25 -11.68 30.87
CA HIS A 114 14.11 -10.27 30.51
C HIS A 114 15.47 -9.64 30.19
N GLY A 115 15.53 -8.80 29.16
CA GLY A 115 16.79 -8.18 28.73
C GLY A 115 17.51 -7.39 29.83
N TYR A 116 16.76 -6.65 30.64
CA TYR A 116 17.33 -5.87 31.75
C TYR A 116 17.89 -6.71 32.91
N LYS A 117 17.51 -7.99 33.02
CA LYS A 117 18.07 -8.92 34.01
C LYS A 117 19.28 -9.66 33.46
N ALA A 118 19.17 -10.18 32.23
CA ALA A 118 20.24 -10.93 31.59
C ALA A 118 21.49 -10.08 31.33
N LYS A 119 21.30 -8.81 30.94
CA LYS A 119 22.39 -7.89 30.58
C LYS A 119 22.12 -6.51 31.20
N PRO A 120 22.32 -6.33 32.52
CA PRO A 120 21.91 -5.11 33.22
C PRO A 120 22.75 -3.88 32.86
N ASP A 121 23.92 -4.07 32.25
CA ASP A 121 24.86 -3.01 31.87
C ASP A 121 24.53 -2.34 30.53
N LEU A 122 23.50 -2.82 29.80
CA LEU A 122 23.17 -2.30 28.48
C LEU A 122 22.67 -0.85 28.50
N LEU A 123 22.94 -0.13 27.41
CA LEU A 123 22.39 1.20 27.22
C LEU A 123 20.92 1.16 26.80
N GLU A 124 20.59 0.24 25.91
CA GLU A 124 19.22 -0.05 25.46
C GLU A 124 18.94 -1.54 25.70
N PHE A 125 17.74 -1.87 26.17
CA PHE A 125 17.39 -3.24 26.53
C PHE A 125 16.43 -3.87 25.50
N PRO A 126 16.61 -5.15 25.15
CA PRO A 126 15.53 -5.91 24.56
C PRO A 126 14.46 -6.20 25.61
N ASP A 127 13.23 -6.45 25.19
CA ASP A 127 12.16 -6.81 26.12
C ASP A 127 12.43 -8.21 26.68
N ILE A 128 12.92 -9.10 25.82
CA ILE A 128 13.31 -10.48 26.14
C ILE A 128 14.66 -10.78 25.48
N TRP A 129 15.56 -11.35 26.26
CA TRP A 129 16.82 -11.91 25.81
C TRP A 129 16.68 -13.42 25.75
N VAL A 130 17.15 -14.00 24.64
CA VAL A 130 17.15 -15.45 24.44
C VAL A 130 18.53 -15.89 23.98
N GLN A 131 19.10 -16.89 24.64
CA GLN A 131 20.31 -17.56 24.18
C GLN A 131 19.99 -18.98 23.75
N VAL A 132 20.47 -19.36 22.57
CA VAL A 132 20.31 -20.70 21.99
C VAL A 132 21.70 -21.20 21.63
N SER A 133 22.23 -22.11 22.44
CA SER A 133 23.65 -22.50 22.36
C SER A 133 24.57 -21.25 22.41
N ASP A 134 25.28 -20.94 21.32
CA ASP A 134 26.22 -19.81 21.25
C ASP A 134 25.61 -18.54 20.62
N LYS A 135 24.34 -18.57 20.20
CA LYS A 135 23.67 -17.43 19.56
C LYS A 135 22.79 -16.69 20.58
N GLU A 136 22.92 -15.37 20.62
CA GLU A 136 22.04 -14.50 21.41
C GLU A 136 21.03 -13.77 20.51
N PHE A 137 19.79 -13.66 20.97
CA PHE A 137 18.69 -12.99 20.30
C PHE A 137 18.08 -11.92 21.20
N ALA A 138 17.78 -10.77 20.60
CA ALA A 138 17.17 -9.61 21.24
C ALA A 138 15.74 -9.43 20.71
N ILE A 139 14.74 -9.89 21.45
CA ILE A 139 13.34 -9.78 21.05
C ILE A 139 12.77 -8.46 21.56
N SER A 140 12.13 -7.70 20.68
CA SER A 140 11.46 -6.44 21.01
C SER A 140 10.08 -6.34 20.35
N ILE A 141 9.09 -5.86 21.11
CA ILE A 141 7.71 -5.66 20.68
C ILE A 141 7.46 -4.16 20.58
N VAL A 142 6.98 -3.73 19.43
CA VAL A 142 6.69 -2.32 19.15
C VAL A 142 5.19 -2.14 19.03
N THR A 143 4.67 -1.24 19.84
CA THR A 143 3.26 -0.86 19.85
C THR A 143 3.14 0.65 19.61
N ASN A 144 1.89 1.13 19.52
CA ASN A 144 1.59 2.56 19.39
C ASN A 144 2.30 3.20 18.17
N VAL A 145 2.26 2.51 17.02
CA VAL A 145 2.81 3.01 15.77
C VAL A 145 1.74 3.90 15.12
N HIS A 146 2.02 5.20 14.96
CA HIS A 146 1.05 6.15 14.39
C HIS A 146 1.76 7.38 13.79
N SER A 147 1.09 8.06 12.86
CA SER A 147 1.65 9.20 12.10
C SER A 147 2.35 10.29 12.91
N SER A 148 1.83 10.67 14.09
CA SER A 148 2.30 11.84 14.85
C SER A 148 3.60 11.65 15.65
N GLY A 149 4.09 10.41 15.80
CA GLY A 149 5.27 10.08 16.62
C GLY A 149 6.26 9.12 15.98
N ASP A 150 5.93 8.60 14.80
CA ASP A 150 6.61 7.51 14.14
C ASP A 150 8.06 7.81 13.74
N GLU A 151 8.39 9.04 13.34
CA GLU A 151 9.79 9.39 12.98
C GLU A 151 10.75 9.26 14.18
N ARG A 152 10.32 9.69 15.38
CA ARG A 152 11.13 9.55 16.60
C ARG A 152 11.24 8.09 17.02
N LEU A 153 10.16 7.34 16.85
CA LEU A 153 10.14 5.91 17.10
C LEU A 153 11.12 5.17 16.18
N ALA A 154 11.02 5.40 14.87
CA ALA A 154 11.91 4.83 13.87
C ALA A 154 13.38 5.09 14.21
N LYS A 155 13.75 6.33 14.55
CA LYS A 155 15.11 6.67 14.99
C LYS A 155 15.57 5.88 16.21
N ARG A 156 14.69 5.70 17.21
CA ARG A 156 15.00 4.87 18.39
C ARG A 156 15.13 3.39 18.05
N ILE A 157 14.29 2.87 17.17
CA ILE A 157 14.39 1.47 16.72
C ILE A 157 15.72 1.25 16.00
N VAL A 158 16.12 2.15 15.09
CA VAL A 158 17.42 2.07 14.42
C VAL A 158 18.56 2.03 15.44
N GLN A 159 18.53 2.93 16.43
CA GLN A 159 19.56 2.99 17.49
C GLN A 159 19.59 1.69 18.31
N ARG A 160 18.44 1.18 18.74
CA ARG A 160 18.33 -0.09 19.48
C ARG A 160 18.82 -1.26 18.66
N HIS A 161 18.44 -1.33 17.39
CA HIS A 161 18.83 -2.39 16.47
C HIS A 161 20.35 -2.45 16.32
N HIS A 162 21.01 -1.32 16.06
CA HIS A 162 22.47 -1.25 15.97
C HIS A 162 23.14 -1.61 17.30
N HIS A 163 22.62 -1.07 18.41
CA HIS A 163 23.14 -1.37 19.74
C HIS A 163 23.08 -2.88 20.06
N PHE A 164 22.01 -3.58 19.66
CA PHE A 164 21.91 -5.03 19.85
C PHE A 164 22.95 -5.80 19.02
N LEU A 165 23.13 -5.43 17.74
CA LEU A 165 24.14 -6.03 16.87
C LEU A 165 25.56 -5.82 17.40
N GLU A 166 25.88 -4.61 17.89
CA GLU A 166 27.17 -4.28 18.50
C GLU A 166 27.51 -5.15 19.72
N HIS A 167 26.48 -5.61 20.43
CA HIS A 167 26.60 -6.51 21.59
C HIS A 167 26.44 -8.00 21.21
N GLY A 168 26.46 -8.34 19.92
CA GLY A 168 26.41 -9.72 19.44
C GLY A 168 25.02 -10.38 19.52
N MET A 169 23.96 -9.60 19.69
CA MET A 169 22.58 -10.09 19.73
C MET A 169 21.89 -9.89 18.38
N GLN A 170 21.26 -10.95 17.86
CA GLN A 170 20.44 -10.86 16.66
C GLN A 170 19.06 -10.28 17.00
N PRO A 171 18.68 -9.11 16.47
CA PRO A 171 17.42 -8.46 16.80
C PRO A 171 16.23 -9.15 16.10
N ILE A 172 15.15 -9.37 16.84
CA ILE A 172 13.86 -9.83 16.33
C ILE A 172 12.81 -8.83 16.79
N TRP A 173 12.05 -8.31 15.84
CA TRP A 173 11.08 -7.25 16.08
C TRP A 173 9.68 -7.74 15.73
N PHE A 174 8.74 -7.45 16.63
CA PHE A 174 7.32 -7.70 16.44
C PHE A 174 6.53 -6.39 16.50
N ILE A 175 5.45 -6.29 15.72
CA ILE A 175 4.59 -5.09 15.67
C ILE A 175 3.15 -5.46 16.00
N GLU A 176 2.43 -4.65 16.78
CA GLU A 176 0.98 -4.85 16.98
C GLU A 176 0.21 -4.64 15.66
N ASN A 177 -0.57 -5.64 15.21
CA ASN A 177 -1.25 -5.68 13.89
C ASN A 177 -2.30 -4.59 13.62
N LYS A 178 -2.57 -3.68 14.57
CA LYS A 178 -3.65 -2.68 14.41
C LYS A 178 -3.45 -1.72 13.23
N GLU A 179 -2.23 -1.63 12.70
CA GLU A 179 -1.80 -0.60 11.76
C GLU A 179 -1.47 -1.11 10.36
N LEU A 180 -1.70 -2.40 10.06
CA LEU A 180 -1.42 -2.96 8.74
C LEU A 180 -2.34 -2.34 7.66
N VAL A 181 -1.76 -1.59 6.72
CA VAL A 181 -2.49 -0.97 5.60
C VAL A 181 -2.06 -1.59 4.27
N VAL A 182 -3.01 -2.25 3.60
CA VAL A 182 -2.79 -2.93 2.31
C VAL A 182 -3.78 -2.42 1.25
N GLU A 183 -3.25 -1.96 0.11
CA GLU A 183 -4.01 -1.67 -1.11
C GLU A 183 -4.08 -2.95 -1.97
N LYS A 184 -5.05 -3.83 -1.68
CA LYS A 184 -5.17 -5.14 -2.35
C LYS A 184 -5.24 -5.04 -3.88
N GLU A 185 -5.99 -4.08 -4.41
CA GLU A 185 -6.19 -3.89 -5.86
C GLU A 185 -4.91 -3.47 -6.60
N LYS A 186 -3.95 -2.90 -5.87
CA LYS A 186 -2.67 -2.43 -6.44
C LYS A 186 -1.49 -3.28 -5.99
N HIS A 187 -1.75 -4.40 -5.28
CA HIS A 187 -0.70 -5.22 -4.68
C HIS A 187 0.34 -4.38 -3.92
N ALA A 188 -0.12 -3.45 -3.08
CA ALA A 188 0.77 -2.56 -2.35
C ALA A 188 0.52 -2.63 -0.84
N ILE A 189 1.61 -2.52 -0.09
CA ILE A 189 1.59 -2.28 1.35
C ILE A 189 2.14 -0.88 1.61
N VAL A 190 1.46 -0.13 2.48
CA VAL A 190 1.89 1.19 2.93
C VAL A 190 2.38 1.06 4.35
N LEU A 191 3.61 1.51 4.57
CA LEU A 191 4.34 1.31 5.82
C LEU A 191 4.54 2.65 6.54
N TRP A 192 4.50 2.58 7.86
CA TRP A 192 5.10 3.59 8.74
C TRP A 192 6.63 3.50 8.69
N ASP A 193 7.32 4.55 9.13
CA ASP A 193 8.79 4.62 9.26
C ASP A 193 9.30 3.49 10.15
N ALA A 194 8.63 3.27 11.29
CA ALA A 194 8.98 2.21 12.21
C ALA A 194 8.84 0.83 11.57
N GLU A 195 7.78 0.60 10.78
CA GLU A 195 7.56 -0.66 10.06
C GLU A 195 8.63 -0.90 8.99
N ALA A 196 8.93 0.13 8.19
CA ALA A 196 9.95 0.06 7.16
C ALA A 196 11.36 -0.22 7.73
N VAL A 197 11.66 0.31 8.91
CA VAL A 197 12.93 0.08 9.63
C VAL A 197 12.98 -1.31 10.26
N ILE A 198 11.86 -1.79 10.80
CA ILE A 198 11.77 -3.09 11.47
C ILE A 198 11.86 -4.24 10.47
N ALA A 199 11.43 -4.04 9.22
CA ALA A 199 11.43 -5.08 8.20
C ALA A 199 12.81 -5.76 8.08
N LEU A 200 12.86 -7.03 8.48
CA LEU A 200 14.09 -7.80 8.54
C LEU A 200 14.27 -8.64 7.28
N LYS A 201 15.53 -8.90 6.95
CA LYS A 201 15.91 -9.87 5.93
C LYS A 201 16.07 -11.24 6.57
N THR A 202 15.44 -12.24 6.00
CA THR A 202 15.49 -13.64 6.44
C THR A 202 15.92 -14.58 5.31
N GLU A 203 16.25 -15.82 5.64
CA GLU A 203 16.59 -16.84 4.63
C GLU A 203 15.44 -17.09 3.65
N GLU A 204 14.19 -17.02 4.11
CA GLU A 204 13.02 -17.17 3.24
C GLU A 204 12.84 -15.97 2.29
N ASP A 205 13.26 -14.77 2.70
CA ASP A 205 13.26 -13.62 1.79
C ASP A 205 14.22 -13.88 0.63
N LEU A 206 15.43 -14.41 0.88
CA LEU A 206 16.39 -14.74 -0.18
C LEU A 206 15.83 -15.78 -1.17
N LYS A 207 15.03 -16.74 -0.70
CA LYS A 207 14.34 -17.70 -1.58
C LYS A 207 13.29 -17.02 -2.45
N TRP A 208 12.53 -16.07 -1.89
CA TRP A 208 11.63 -15.24 -2.68
C TRP A 208 12.38 -14.42 -3.72
N GLU A 209 13.54 -13.85 -3.39
CA GLU A 209 14.33 -13.10 -4.35
C GLU A 209 14.81 -13.96 -5.51
N ALA A 210 15.26 -15.18 -5.22
CA ALA A 210 15.64 -16.14 -6.25
C ALA A 210 14.45 -16.45 -7.18
N SER A 211 13.28 -16.77 -6.62
CA SER A 211 12.07 -17.03 -7.42
C SER A 211 11.60 -15.82 -8.22
N LEU A 212 11.70 -14.62 -7.66
CA LEU A 212 11.35 -13.38 -8.36
C LEU A 212 12.34 -13.06 -9.47
N SER A 213 13.62 -13.36 -9.30
CA SER A 213 14.65 -13.10 -10.32
C SER A 213 14.40 -13.87 -11.62
N ASP A 214 13.74 -15.03 -11.54
CA ASP A 214 13.40 -15.83 -12.71
C ASP A 214 12.22 -15.26 -13.51
N ILE A 215 11.31 -14.49 -12.86
CA ILE A 215 10.07 -14.01 -13.48
C ILE A 215 10.01 -12.49 -13.67
N ALA A 216 10.74 -11.73 -12.86
CA ALA A 216 10.75 -10.28 -12.85
C ALA A 216 12.13 -9.80 -13.31
N THR A 217 12.23 -9.43 -14.58
CA THR A 217 13.50 -9.04 -15.22
C THR A 217 13.65 -7.52 -15.35
N ASP A 218 12.54 -6.79 -15.40
CA ASP A 218 12.50 -5.34 -15.51
C ASP A 218 11.22 -4.76 -14.85
N LEU A 219 11.06 -3.44 -14.95
CA LEU A 219 9.92 -2.71 -14.36
C LEU A 219 8.56 -3.06 -14.98
N SER A 220 8.51 -3.64 -16.19
CA SER A 220 7.25 -4.04 -16.82
C SER A 220 6.57 -5.19 -16.09
N PHE A 221 7.31 -5.91 -15.24
CA PHE A 221 6.76 -6.90 -14.31
C PHE A 221 5.58 -6.36 -13.50
N PHE A 222 5.63 -5.10 -13.08
CA PHE A 222 4.60 -4.50 -12.22
C PHE A 222 3.30 -4.15 -12.96
N ASP A 223 3.33 -4.08 -14.29
CA ASP A 223 2.16 -3.71 -15.11
C ASP A 223 1.02 -4.72 -14.94
N SER A 224 1.35 -6.00 -14.76
CA SER A 224 0.37 -7.08 -14.54
C SER A 224 -0.32 -7.02 -13.18
N TYR A 225 0.21 -6.24 -12.25
CA TYR A 225 -0.31 -6.09 -10.89
C TYR A 225 -0.97 -4.73 -10.61
N ASN A 226 -1.08 -3.86 -11.63
CA ASN A 226 -1.54 -2.48 -11.47
C ASN A 226 -0.73 -1.72 -10.40
N TYR A 227 0.56 -2.05 -10.32
CA TYR A 227 1.49 -1.43 -9.38
C TYR A 227 2.37 -0.44 -10.14
N ILE A 228 2.41 0.81 -9.68
CA ILE A 228 3.31 1.83 -10.25
C ILE A 228 4.59 1.82 -9.40
N PRO A 229 5.73 1.35 -9.93
CA PRO A 229 7.00 1.34 -9.20
C PRO A 229 7.57 2.76 -9.09
N TYR A 230 8.23 3.04 -7.95
CA TYR A 230 8.99 4.27 -7.75
C TYR A 230 10.49 4.08 -8.04
N MET A 231 10.99 2.86 -7.93
CA MET A 231 12.37 2.50 -8.23
C MET A 231 12.75 2.88 -9.67
N LYS A 232 13.91 3.51 -9.83
CA LYS A 232 14.46 3.90 -11.14
C LYS A 232 15.15 2.74 -11.85
N GLU A 233 15.82 1.92 -11.05
CA GLU A 233 16.51 0.71 -11.48
C GLU A 233 15.80 -0.47 -10.84
N PHE A 234 15.55 -1.51 -11.64
CA PHE A 234 14.89 -2.70 -11.15
C PHE A 234 15.81 -3.42 -10.17
N LYS A 235 15.41 -3.47 -8.90
CA LYS A 235 16.13 -4.14 -7.82
C LYS A 235 15.17 -5.02 -7.04
N ILE A 236 15.55 -6.27 -6.87
CA ILE A 236 14.84 -7.21 -6.01
C ILE A 236 15.43 -7.07 -4.60
N ASP A 237 14.62 -6.53 -3.67
CA ASP A 237 14.91 -6.48 -2.23
C ASP A 237 13.67 -6.87 -1.42
N VAL A 238 13.49 -8.18 -1.23
CA VAL A 238 12.36 -8.75 -0.47
C VAL A 238 12.62 -8.64 1.02
N LYS A 239 11.62 -8.23 1.79
CA LYS A 239 11.68 -8.14 3.25
C LYS A 239 10.46 -8.78 3.89
N SER A 240 10.63 -9.21 5.13
CA SER A 240 9.60 -9.78 5.97
C SER A 240 9.26 -8.88 7.15
N MET A 241 7.98 -8.88 7.53
CA MET A 241 7.47 -8.26 8.74
C MET A 241 6.59 -9.23 9.54
N TYR A 242 6.63 -9.06 10.86
CA TYR A 242 5.98 -9.95 11.83
C TYR A 242 5.03 -9.16 12.71
N TYR A 243 3.74 -9.40 12.50
CA TYR A 243 2.69 -8.75 13.27
C TYR A 243 2.13 -9.68 14.34
N ILE A 244 2.20 -9.29 15.62
CA ILE A 244 1.54 -10.00 16.71
C ILE A 244 0.14 -9.42 16.91
N TYR A 245 -0.84 -10.31 17.09
CA TYR A 245 -2.18 -9.95 17.50
C TYR A 245 -2.87 -11.12 18.18
N SER A 246 -3.90 -10.77 18.94
CA SER A 246 -4.76 -11.70 19.66
C SER A 246 -6.16 -11.64 19.06
N ILE A 247 -6.66 -12.78 18.58
CA ILE A 247 -8.06 -12.97 18.17
C ILE A 247 -8.64 -14.10 19.01
N ASP A 248 -9.77 -13.86 19.68
CA ASP A 248 -10.57 -14.89 20.35
C ASP A 248 -9.72 -15.88 21.19
N ASP A 249 -8.91 -15.35 22.10
CA ASP A 249 -7.99 -16.07 23.00
C ASP A 249 -6.85 -16.85 22.30
N ARG A 250 -6.64 -16.62 21.00
CA ARG A 250 -5.49 -17.16 20.25
C ARG A 250 -4.57 -16.04 19.83
N ILE A 251 -3.28 -16.29 20.04
CA ILE A 251 -2.23 -15.38 19.65
C ILE A 251 -1.58 -15.96 18.40
N SER A 252 -1.48 -15.13 17.39
CA SER A 252 -0.93 -15.49 16.09
C SER A 252 0.09 -14.45 15.67
N VAL A 253 1.08 -14.90 14.90
CA VAL A 253 1.98 -14.00 14.18
C VAL A 253 1.55 -14.01 12.73
N LYS A 254 1.23 -12.84 12.18
CA LYS A 254 1.04 -12.69 10.74
C LYS A 254 2.38 -12.35 10.11
N VAL A 255 2.80 -13.22 9.19
CA VAL A 255 4.00 -13.04 8.38
C VAL A 255 3.58 -12.32 7.10
N GLN A 256 4.23 -11.19 6.81
CA GLN A 256 3.96 -10.40 5.62
C GLN A 256 5.24 -10.21 4.82
N ARG A 257 5.21 -10.60 3.54
CA ARG A 257 6.35 -10.47 2.62
C ARG A 257 6.07 -9.40 1.57
N PHE A 258 7.07 -8.59 1.29
CA PHE A 258 6.97 -7.53 0.29
C PHE A 258 8.32 -7.23 -0.36
N LEU A 259 8.27 -6.71 -1.58
CA LEU A 259 9.40 -6.19 -2.31
C LEU A 259 9.52 -4.69 -2.05
N SER A 260 10.67 -4.27 -1.53
CA SER A 260 10.98 -2.87 -1.23
C SER A 260 11.01 -2.05 -2.52
N ASP A 261 10.33 -0.90 -2.52
CA ASP A 261 10.27 -0.02 -3.71
C ASP A 261 10.60 1.42 -3.35
N ARG A 262 9.77 2.06 -2.52
CA ARG A 262 9.92 3.48 -2.21
C ARG A 262 10.65 3.67 -0.88
N ASP A 263 11.79 4.35 -0.93
CA ASP A 263 12.63 4.71 0.22
C ASP A 263 12.30 6.10 0.83
N ILE A 264 11.31 6.79 0.26
CA ILE A 264 10.83 8.10 0.71
C ILE A 264 9.34 8.08 1.07
N LYS A 265 8.92 8.89 2.04
CA LYS A 265 7.51 8.97 2.47
C LYS A 265 6.53 9.32 1.33
N PRO A 266 5.31 8.75 1.32
CA PRO A 266 4.89 7.58 2.11
C PRO A 266 5.64 6.31 1.67
N TYR A 267 6.08 5.49 2.62
CA TYR A 267 6.75 4.22 2.29
C TYR A 267 5.72 3.28 1.70
N ARG A 268 5.95 2.89 0.45
CA ARG A 268 5.08 2.00 -0.31
C ARG A 268 5.94 0.92 -0.92
N SER A 269 5.52 -0.31 -0.73
CA SER A 269 6.23 -1.50 -1.22
C SER A 269 5.26 -2.42 -1.96
N PHE A 270 5.81 -3.23 -2.86
CA PHE A 270 5.03 -4.19 -3.62
C PHE A 270 4.75 -5.43 -2.79
N LEU A 271 3.48 -5.77 -2.64
CA LEU A 271 3.01 -6.86 -1.81
C LEU A 271 3.06 -8.17 -2.59
N LEU A 272 3.88 -9.13 -2.13
CA LEU A 272 4.02 -10.42 -2.79
C LEU A 272 2.79 -11.32 -2.57
N ASN A 273 2.19 -11.26 -1.38
CA ASN A 273 1.02 -12.07 -1.04
C ASN A 273 0.21 -11.42 0.09
N GLN A 274 -0.94 -12.01 0.46
CA GLN A 274 -1.78 -11.48 1.55
C GLN A 274 -1.21 -11.72 2.96
N GLY A 275 -0.02 -12.32 3.04
CA GLY A 275 0.55 -12.88 4.25
C GLY A 275 -0.12 -14.20 4.64
N TYR A 276 0.36 -14.79 5.72
CA TYR A 276 -0.29 -15.92 6.38
C TYR A 276 -0.07 -15.83 7.88
N GLU A 277 -0.88 -16.58 8.61
CA GLU A 277 -0.85 -16.63 10.06
C GLU A 277 -0.13 -17.90 10.48
N ILE A 278 0.78 -17.76 11.44
CA ILE A 278 1.37 -18.88 12.15
C ILE A 278 0.92 -18.84 13.61
N PRO A 279 0.56 -19.99 14.19
CA PRO A 279 0.36 -20.08 15.63
C PRO A 279 1.61 -19.55 16.34
N PHE A 280 1.40 -18.78 17.39
CA PHE A 280 2.49 -18.11 18.09
C PHE A 280 3.55 -19.08 18.64
N ALA A 281 3.13 -20.24 19.15
CA ALA A 281 4.02 -21.31 19.59
C ALA A 281 4.93 -21.84 18.46
N ASP A 282 4.42 -21.92 17.23
CA ASP A 282 5.20 -22.33 16.06
C ASP A 282 6.17 -21.23 15.62
N ALA A 283 5.75 -19.96 15.68
CA ALA A 283 6.59 -18.81 15.35
C ALA A 283 7.83 -18.71 16.25
N LEU A 284 7.62 -18.96 17.54
CA LEU A 284 8.65 -18.91 18.57
C LEU A 284 9.40 -20.23 18.74
N LYS A 285 9.09 -21.26 17.94
CA LYS A 285 9.79 -22.53 18.00
C LYS A 285 11.26 -22.33 17.70
N VAL A 286 12.07 -22.45 18.74
CA VAL A 286 13.51 -22.39 18.65
C VAL A 286 13.97 -23.75 18.15
N ASN A 287 14.77 -23.79 17.08
CA ASN A 287 15.60 -24.95 16.72
C ASN A 287 17.08 -24.54 16.88
N LYS A 288 17.73 -24.13 15.79
CA LYS A 288 19.00 -23.38 15.79
C LYS A 288 18.80 -21.87 15.67
N GLU A 289 17.66 -21.48 15.12
CA GLU A 289 17.16 -20.12 14.96
C GLU A 289 15.66 -20.15 15.21
N PHE A 290 15.05 -18.98 15.33
CA PHE A 290 13.60 -18.84 15.39
C PHE A 290 13.01 -19.17 14.02
N ALA A 291 11.96 -19.99 13.98
CA ALA A 291 11.31 -20.35 12.73
C ALA A 291 10.80 -19.11 11.99
N LEU A 292 10.12 -18.19 12.69
CA LEU A 292 9.51 -16.93 12.19
C LEU A 292 8.72 -17.07 10.87
N SER A 293 8.45 -18.29 10.43
CA SER A 293 7.95 -18.62 9.10
C SER A 293 7.50 -20.08 9.10
N ASN A 294 6.64 -20.42 8.15
CA ASN A 294 6.23 -21.79 7.90
C ASN A 294 6.69 -22.18 6.49
N LEU A 295 7.71 -23.04 6.41
CA LEU A 295 8.35 -23.43 5.15
C LEU A 295 7.36 -23.98 4.11
N LEU A 296 6.37 -24.77 4.55
CA LEU A 296 5.37 -25.33 3.65
C LEU A 296 4.43 -24.25 3.12
N GLN A 297 3.99 -23.32 3.99
CA GLN A 297 3.16 -22.19 3.55
C GLN A 297 3.93 -21.25 2.63
N ASP A 298 5.21 -21.01 2.89
CA ASP A 298 6.07 -20.18 2.05
C ASP A 298 6.27 -20.77 0.67
N GLU A 299 6.49 -22.09 0.59
CA GLU A 299 6.63 -22.80 -0.67
C GLU A 299 5.32 -22.76 -1.47
N LEU A 300 4.19 -23.05 -0.83
CA LEU A 300 2.86 -22.94 -1.44
C LEU A 300 2.60 -21.51 -1.95
N GLN A 301 2.88 -20.49 -1.15
CA GLN A 301 2.68 -19.10 -1.55
C GLN A 301 3.59 -18.67 -2.70
N ARG A 302 4.84 -19.16 -2.76
CA ARG A 302 5.73 -18.92 -3.91
C ARG A 302 5.18 -19.57 -5.17
N GLU A 303 4.78 -20.84 -5.10
CA GLU A 303 4.19 -21.54 -6.25
C GLU A 303 2.92 -20.86 -6.73
N ASP A 304 2.03 -20.50 -5.81
CA ASP A 304 0.77 -19.81 -6.13
C ASP A 304 1.04 -18.45 -6.74
N PHE A 305 2.05 -17.72 -6.25
CA PHE A 305 2.45 -16.44 -6.83
C PHE A 305 2.92 -16.60 -8.28
N ILE A 306 3.78 -17.58 -8.56
CA ILE A 306 4.28 -17.86 -9.92
C ILE A 306 3.12 -18.23 -10.85
N LYS A 307 2.24 -19.15 -10.43
CA LYS A 307 1.06 -19.57 -11.21
C LYS A 307 0.13 -18.37 -11.48
N ASN A 308 -0.10 -17.52 -10.49
CA ASN A 308 -0.92 -16.33 -10.63
C ASN A 308 -0.29 -15.31 -11.58
N ASN A 309 1.03 -15.11 -11.53
CA ASN A 309 1.76 -14.25 -12.47
C ASN A 309 1.58 -14.75 -13.92
N GLU A 310 1.78 -16.04 -14.17
CA GLU A 310 1.57 -16.63 -15.50
C GLU A 310 0.14 -16.44 -16.00
N ALA A 311 -0.86 -16.59 -15.12
CA ALA A 311 -2.25 -16.37 -15.47
C ALA A 311 -2.56 -14.90 -15.79
N LEU A 312 -1.96 -13.96 -15.06
CA LEU A 312 -2.09 -12.51 -15.32
C LEU A 312 -1.43 -12.12 -16.64
N LEU A 313 -0.23 -12.64 -16.93
CA LEU A 313 0.45 -12.42 -18.20
C LEU A 313 -0.37 -12.93 -19.40
N LYS A 314 -0.98 -14.12 -19.29
CA LYS A 314 -1.87 -14.64 -20.33
C LYS A 314 -3.05 -13.71 -20.59
N LYS A 315 -3.70 -13.22 -19.53
CA LYS A 315 -4.82 -12.26 -19.64
C LYS A 315 -4.40 -10.95 -20.30
N LEU A 316 -3.23 -10.42 -19.96
CA LEU A 316 -2.71 -9.20 -20.58
C LEU A 316 -2.46 -9.38 -22.08
N VAL A 317 -1.89 -10.52 -22.49
CA VAL A 317 -1.67 -10.84 -23.90
C VAL A 317 -2.99 -10.97 -24.66
N GLU A 318 -3.97 -11.65 -24.08
CA GLU A 318 -5.32 -11.79 -24.66
C GLU A 318 -6.02 -10.43 -24.80
N GLU A 319 -5.91 -9.57 -23.78
CA GLU A 319 -6.50 -8.23 -23.79
C GLU A 319 -5.82 -7.30 -24.79
N ALA A 320 -4.49 -7.33 -24.88
CA ALA A 320 -3.74 -6.59 -25.89
C ALA A 320 -4.10 -7.06 -27.32
N ALA A 321 -4.25 -8.37 -27.53
CA ALA A 321 -4.70 -8.91 -28.81
C ALA A 321 -6.13 -8.44 -29.17
N ARG A 322 -7.04 -8.41 -28.19
CA ARG A 322 -8.40 -7.88 -28.36
C ARG A 322 -8.39 -6.39 -28.72
N GLN A 323 -7.62 -5.58 -27.99
CA GLN A 323 -7.49 -4.15 -28.26
C GLN A 323 -6.89 -3.86 -29.65
N ASN A 324 -5.88 -4.62 -30.05
CA ASN A 324 -5.30 -4.51 -31.39
C ASN A 324 -6.32 -4.86 -32.49
N GLN A 325 -7.12 -5.92 -32.29
CA GLN A 325 -8.18 -6.29 -33.22
C GLN A 325 -9.26 -5.20 -33.32
N GLU A 326 -9.68 -4.65 -32.18
CA GLU A 326 -10.66 -3.55 -32.13
C GLU A 326 -10.14 -2.30 -32.86
N GLU A 327 -8.87 -1.93 -32.66
CA GLU A 327 -8.27 -0.79 -33.34
C GLU A 327 -8.08 -1.05 -34.85
N GLU A 328 -7.71 -2.26 -35.25
CA GLU A 328 -7.68 -2.64 -36.66
C GLU A 328 -9.05 -2.53 -37.33
N ASP A 329 -10.10 -2.99 -36.66
CA ASP A 329 -11.46 -2.95 -37.18
C ASP A 329 -11.99 -1.51 -37.24
N ARG A 330 -11.65 -0.69 -36.24
CA ARG A 330 -11.91 0.75 -36.25
C ARG A 330 -11.20 1.45 -37.42
N LEU A 331 -9.95 1.09 -37.71
CA LEU A 331 -9.19 1.63 -38.85
C LEU A 331 -9.78 1.18 -40.19
N LYS A 332 -10.25 -0.07 -40.31
CA LYS A 332 -10.95 -0.58 -41.50
C LYS A 332 -12.26 0.17 -41.73
N GLU A 333 -13.05 0.40 -40.68
CA GLU A 333 -14.29 1.16 -40.76
C GLU A 333 -14.03 2.62 -41.19
N LEU A 334 -13.04 3.27 -40.59
CA LEU A 334 -12.61 4.62 -40.99
C LEU A 334 -12.21 4.70 -42.47
N LYS A 335 -11.50 3.68 -42.99
CA LYS A 335 -11.16 3.59 -44.42
C LYS A 335 -12.41 3.41 -45.28
N ARG A 336 -13.36 2.55 -44.90
CA ARG A 336 -14.64 2.35 -45.61
C ARG A 336 -15.46 3.63 -45.65
N LEU A 337 -15.57 4.35 -44.53
CA LEU A 337 -16.29 5.63 -44.46
C LEU A 337 -15.64 6.71 -45.33
N LYS A 338 -14.30 6.74 -45.41
CA LYS A 338 -13.59 7.66 -46.32
C LYS A 338 -13.85 7.31 -47.79
N ALA A 339 -13.74 6.03 -48.16
CA ALA A 339 -14.00 5.57 -49.53
C ALA A 339 -15.45 5.87 -49.96
N ALA A 340 -16.44 5.56 -49.12
CA ALA A 340 -17.85 5.86 -49.41
C ALA A 340 -18.13 7.38 -49.56
N LYS A 341 -17.43 8.22 -48.79
CA LYS A 341 -17.51 9.68 -48.97
C LYS A 341 -16.90 10.12 -50.30
N GLU A 342 -15.76 9.56 -50.69
CA GLU A 342 -15.10 9.86 -51.97
C GLU A 342 -15.96 9.41 -53.16
N GLU A 343 -16.56 8.21 -53.09
CA GLU A 343 -17.51 7.72 -54.10
C GLU A 343 -18.71 8.66 -54.23
N ARG A 344 -19.32 9.06 -53.11
CA ARG A 344 -20.45 10.00 -53.13
C ARG A 344 -20.09 11.37 -53.71
N ILE A 345 -18.90 11.88 -53.41
CA ILE A 345 -18.38 13.12 -54.02
C ILE A 345 -18.21 12.93 -55.53
N GLN A 346 -17.73 11.77 -55.96
CA GLN A 346 -17.53 11.48 -57.38
C GLN A 346 -18.87 11.32 -58.12
N GLU A 347 -19.87 10.69 -57.52
CA GLU A 347 -21.24 10.63 -58.03
C GLU A 347 -21.84 12.03 -58.21
N ILE A 348 -21.72 12.89 -57.19
CA ILE A 348 -22.19 14.28 -57.26
C ILE A 348 -21.48 15.03 -58.41
N LYS A 349 -20.16 14.87 -58.56
CA LYS A 349 -19.41 15.47 -59.68
C LYS A 349 -19.90 14.99 -61.04
N ASN A 350 -20.22 13.70 -61.17
CA ASN A 350 -20.73 13.14 -62.42
C ASN A 350 -22.13 13.69 -62.73
N LEU A 351 -23.02 13.76 -61.74
CA LEU A 351 -24.36 14.35 -61.89
C LEU A 351 -24.31 15.83 -62.31
N ILE A 352 -23.40 16.61 -61.72
CA ILE A 352 -23.18 18.01 -62.12
C ILE A 352 -22.70 18.10 -63.58
N LYS A 353 -21.79 17.21 -63.99
CA LYS A 353 -21.28 17.17 -65.36
C LYS A 353 -22.37 16.79 -66.38
N GLU A 354 -23.24 15.85 -66.03
CA GLU A 354 -24.38 15.46 -66.86
C GLU A 354 -25.41 16.59 -67.01
N ARG A 355 -25.75 17.30 -65.92
CA ARG A 355 -26.62 18.49 -65.98
C ARG A 355 -26.03 19.58 -66.88
N LEU A 356 -24.74 19.87 -66.73
CA LEU A 356 -24.04 20.84 -67.58
C LEU A 356 -23.99 20.44 -69.07
N GLN A 357 -24.05 19.14 -69.39
CA GLN A 357 -24.17 18.66 -70.77
C GLN A 357 -25.59 18.73 -71.29
N HIS A 358 -26.60 18.46 -70.46
CA HIS A 358 -28.00 18.57 -70.81
C HIS A 358 -28.39 20.04 -71.09
N ASP A 359 -27.89 20.99 -70.29
CA ASP A 359 -28.09 22.43 -70.50
C ASP A 359 -27.39 22.96 -71.77
N LYS A 360 -26.34 22.28 -72.26
CA LYS A 360 -25.71 22.62 -73.55
C LYS A 360 -26.52 22.12 -74.75
N LEU A 361 -27.43 21.16 -74.58
CA LEU A 361 -28.26 20.59 -75.66
C LEU A 361 -29.66 21.23 -75.72
N SER A 362 -30.13 21.87 -74.64
CA SER A 362 -31.33 22.71 -74.64
C SER A 362 -30.99 24.20 -74.75
N TYR A 363 -30.31 24.60 -75.82
CA TYR A 363 -30.07 26.01 -76.12
C TYR A 363 -31.35 26.63 -76.72
N SER A 364 -32.30 27.00 -75.85
CA SER A 364 -33.40 27.90 -76.19
C SER A 364 -32.97 29.34 -75.90
N PRO A 365 -32.93 30.24 -76.88
CA PRO A 365 -32.40 31.60 -76.72
C PRO A 365 -33.46 32.51 -76.11
N HIS A 366 -33.87 32.27 -74.87
CA HIS A 366 -34.63 33.22 -74.05
C HIS A 366 -34.01 33.25 -72.63
N SER A 367 -32.70 33.52 -72.55
CA SER A 367 -32.09 33.83 -71.26
C SER A 367 -32.60 35.18 -70.77
N ARG A 368 -33.52 35.16 -69.81
CA ARG A 368 -33.71 36.30 -68.91
C ARG A 368 -32.41 36.49 -68.16
N THR A 369 -31.55 37.38 -68.63
CA THR A 369 -30.41 37.86 -67.85
C THR A 369 -30.95 38.63 -66.65
N LEU A 370 -31.24 37.91 -65.58
CA LEU A 370 -31.58 38.50 -64.30
C LEU A 370 -30.29 39.10 -63.73
N SER A 371 -30.20 40.43 -63.73
CA SER A 371 -29.04 41.12 -63.16
C SER A 371 -28.95 40.81 -61.66
N TYR A 372 -27.74 40.86 -61.13
CA TYR A 372 -27.44 40.81 -59.70
C TYR A 372 -28.34 41.75 -58.87
N THR A 373 -28.62 42.94 -59.39
CA THR A 373 -29.50 43.94 -58.75
C THR A 373 -30.95 43.48 -58.70
N ASP A 374 -31.37 42.72 -59.71
CA ASP A 374 -32.74 42.30 -59.90
C ASP A 374 -33.04 41.10 -58.99
N LEU A 375 -32.13 40.13 -58.91
CA LEU A 375 -32.22 39.02 -57.96
C LEU A 375 -32.33 39.52 -56.52
N LYS A 376 -31.47 40.47 -56.14
CA LYS A 376 -31.48 41.06 -54.80
C LYS A 376 -32.82 41.73 -54.48
N THR A 377 -33.37 42.46 -55.44
CA THR A 377 -34.64 43.16 -55.28
C THR A 377 -35.81 42.18 -55.18
N GLN A 378 -35.82 41.15 -56.02
CA GLN A 378 -36.88 40.15 -56.07
C GLN A 378 -36.89 39.25 -54.83
N LEU A 379 -35.73 38.79 -54.36
CA LEU A 379 -35.69 37.99 -53.12
C LEU A 379 -36.05 38.82 -51.89
N ARG A 380 -35.69 40.11 -51.84
CA ARG A 380 -36.12 40.99 -50.75
C ARG A 380 -37.65 41.17 -50.76
N ALA A 381 -38.25 41.31 -51.93
CA ALA A 381 -39.69 41.44 -52.07
C ALA A 381 -40.45 40.14 -51.74
N ARG A 382 -39.89 38.98 -52.10
CA ARG A 382 -40.56 37.67 -51.96
C ARG A 382 -40.41 37.07 -50.57
N ILE A 383 -39.20 37.06 -50.02
CA ILE A 383 -38.88 36.33 -48.77
C ILE A 383 -38.36 37.24 -47.65
N GLY A 384 -38.39 38.57 -47.82
CA GLY A 384 -38.10 39.52 -46.75
C GLY A 384 -36.65 39.52 -46.26
N LEU A 385 -35.68 39.24 -47.13
CA LEU A 385 -34.26 39.12 -46.78
C LEU A 385 -33.71 40.32 -46.00
N THR A 386 -33.17 40.04 -44.81
CA THR A 386 -32.40 41.01 -44.02
C THR A 386 -30.99 41.21 -44.58
N GLN A 387 -30.33 42.32 -44.21
CA GLN A 387 -29.00 42.64 -44.71
C GLN A 387 -27.94 41.58 -44.33
N SER A 388 -28.05 40.99 -43.14
CA SER A 388 -27.15 39.91 -42.69
C SER A 388 -27.32 38.64 -43.54
N GLN A 389 -28.56 38.26 -43.84
CA GLN A 389 -28.86 37.09 -44.68
C GLN A 389 -28.45 37.30 -46.14
N GLN A 390 -28.55 38.53 -46.65
CA GLN A 390 -28.01 38.86 -47.98
C GLN A 390 -26.49 38.68 -48.02
N MET A 391 -25.76 39.12 -47.00
CA MET A 391 -24.31 38.94 -46.93
C MET A 391 -23.93 37.46 -46.87
N ASP A 392 -24.66 36.65 -46.09
CA ASP A 392 -24.45 35.20 -45.98
C ASP A 392 -24.69 34.50 -47.33
N LEU A 393 -25.84 34.75 -47.96
CA LEU A 393 -26.21 34.15 -49.24
C LEU A 393 -25.22 34.53 -50.36
N TRP A 394 -24.67 35.75 -50.30
CA TRP A 394 -23.79 36.26 -51.35
C TRP A 394 -22.36 35.72 -51.17
N THR A 395 -21.86 35.73 -49.94
CA THR A 395 -20.49 35.32 -49.63
C THR A 395 -20.32 33.80 -49.68
N ASN A 396 -21.31 33.06 -49.16
CA ASN A 396 -21.17 31.62 -48.97
C ASN A 396 -21.76 30.79 -50.11
N TYR A 397 -22.75 31.31 -50.85
CA TYR A 397 -23.41 30.54 -51.90
C TYR A 397 -23.19 31.14 -53.28
N MET A 398 -23.49 32.43 -53.50
CA MET A 398 -23.31 33.04 -54.83
C MET A 398 -21.83 33.10 -55.27
N LEU A 399 -20.92 33.48 -54.38
CA LEU A 399 -19.49 33.59 -54.74
C LEU A 399 -18.76 32.24 -54.73
N ARG A 400 -19.11 31.34 -53.82
CA ARG A 400 -18.33 30.12 -53.57
C ARG A 400 -18.92 28.85 -54.18
N ARG A 401 -20.25 28.76 -54.34
CA ARG A 401 -20.92 27.53 -54.82
C ARG A 401 -21.56 27.70 -56.19
N VAL A 402 -22.39 28.74 -56.38
CA VAL A 402 -23.26 28.89 -57.55
C VAL A 402 -22.59 29.70 -58.67
N GLY A 403 -21.80 30.71 -58.33
CA GLY A 403 -21.16 31.64 -59.27
C GLY A 403 -22.00 32.89 -59.55
N VAL A 404 -21.34 34.06 -59.64
CA VAL A 404 -21.99 35.39 -59.73
C VAL A 404 -22.87 35.55 -60.98
N GLY A 405 -22.53 34.88 -62.08
CA GLY A 405 -23.28 34.92 -63.35
C GLY A 405 -24.58 34.10 -63.35
N ASN A 406 -24.81 33.27 -62.35
CA ASN A 406 -25.90 32.29 -62.32
C ASN A 406 -27.06 32.72 -61.41
N SER A 407 -27.31 34.03 -61.34
CA SER A 407 -28.34 34.62 -60.48
C SER A 407 -29.76 34.13 -60.80
N HIS A 408 -30.01 33.72 -62.05
CA HIS A 408 -31.27 33.13 -62.47
C HIS A 408 -31.52 31.76 -61.80
N LEU A 409 -30.50 30.89 -61.67
CA LEU A 409 -30.66 29.57 -61.04
C LEU A 409 -31.17 29.67 -59.59
N VAL A 410 -30.67 30.65 -58.83
CA VAL A 410 -31.12 30.86 -57.45
C VAL A 410 -32.57 31.37 -57.41
N TRP A 411 -32.98 32.15 -58.39
CA TRP A 411 -34.38 32.59 -58.52
C TRP A 411 -35.30 31.45 -58.92
N ASP A 412 -34.88 30.62 -59.88
CA ASP A 412 -35.66 29.47 -60.35
C ASP A 412 -35.90 28.47 -59.20
N ILE A 413 -34.90 28.21 -58.36
CA ILE A 413 -35.06 27.38 -57.15
C ILE A 413 -36.13 27.96 -56.21
N VAL A 414 -36.17 29.29 -56.07
CA VAL A 414 -37.13 29.99 -55.22
C VAL A 414 -38.54 29.92 -55.79
N GLU A 415 -38.70 30.05 -57.10
CA GLU A 415 -40.00 29.92 -57.78
C GLU A 415 -40.50 28.47 -57.79
N GLU A 416 -39.67 27.51 -58.20
CA GLU A 416 -40.03 26.09 -58.34
C GLU A 416 -40.40 25.44 -56.99
N ASN A 417 -39.71 25.82 -55.91
CA ASN A 417 -39.95 25.28 -54.57
C ASN A 417 -40.86 26.20 -53.73
N ASN A 418 -41.41 27.26 -54.34
CA ASN A 418 -42.26 28.27 -53.70
C ASN A 418 -41.74 28.74 -52.33
N VAL A 419 -40.45 29.07 -52.29
CA VAL A 419 -39.74 29.36 -51.04
C VAL A 419 -40.27 30.64 -50.41
N THR A 420 -40.56 30.60 -49.11
CA THR A 420 -41.13 31.75 -48.38
C THR A 420 -40.17 32.35 -47.36
N THR A 421 -39.13 31.62 -46.96
CA THR A 421 -38.16 32.07 -45.95
C THR A 421 -36.71 31.86 -46.38
N TYR A 422 -35.80 32.65 -45.80
CA TYR A 422 -34.37 32.52 -46.06
C TYR A 422 -33.80 31.16 -45.59
N THR A 423 -34.30 30.61 -44.49
CA THR A 423 -33.82 29.32 -43.95
C THR A 423 -34.13 28.17 -44.89
N GLU A 424 -35.31 28.19 -45.53
CA GLU A 424 -35.69 27.21 -46.55
C GLU A 424 -34.81 27.33 -47.80
N LEU A 425 -34.56 28.56 -48.26
CA LEU A 425 -33.64 28.81 -49.39
C LEU A 425 -32.23 28.31 -49.07
N LYS A 426 -31.74 28.58 -47.87
CA LYS A 426 -30.42 28.15 -47.42
C LYS A 426 -30.30 26.63 -47.40
N ARG A 427 -31.31 25.92 -46.89
CA ARG A 427 -31.34 24.46 -46.89
C ARG A 427 -31.25 23.90 -48.31
N LEU A 428 -32.04 24.44 -49.23
CA LEU A 428 -32.04 24.00 -50.63
C LEU A 428 -30.70 24.29 -51.34
N LEU A 429 -30.04 25.40 -50.99
CA LEU A 429 -28.71 25.75 -51.51
C LEU A 429 -27.56 25.02 -50.81
N ASP A 430 -27.77 24.48 -49.61
CA ASP A 430 -26.81 23.61 -48.92
C ASP A 430 -26.81 22.20 -49.52
N GLU A 431 -27.94 21.77 -50.07
CA GLU A 431 -28.13 20.51 -50.80
C GLU A 431 -27.62 20.55 -52.26
N LEU A 432 -27.31 21.76 -52.77
CA LEU A 432 -26.58 22.04 -54.01
C LEU A 432 -25.06 22.11 -53.77
#